data_AF-A0A2D9DEN7-F1
#
_entry.id   AF-A0A2D9DEN7-F1
#
_cell.length_a   1.000
_cell.length_b   1.000
_cell.length_c   1.000
_cell.angle_alpha   90.00
_cell.angle_beta   90.00
_cell.angle_gamma   90.00
#
_symmetry.space_group_name_H-M   'P 1'
#
loop_
_entity.id
_entity.type
_entity.pdbx_description
1 polymer ?
#
loop_
_entity_poly.entity_id
_entity_poly.type
_entity_poly.pdbx_seq_one_letter_code
_entity_poly.pdbx_strand_id
1 'polypeptide(L)'
;MAQSKTRAKVMNMVYGLGAAVVILGALFKIMHWPFGNEMLILGLCTEALVFTVSAFEPVDEGYDWSLVYPELAQGSAAITSPRKKEVVIEETKDAQGMLSKKLDDMLRDAKVDAALMTSLGDSIRNFEGAAKGIAPTVDAMASQKKYSQELTTAATQMETLNSIYKVQVESASRQAEINKAVAENAGKLKAEMDSLTQNLASLNGVYGGMLTAMHGQRRA
;
A
#
# COMPACT_ATOMS: atom_id res chain seq x y z
N MET A 1 9.98 20.30 39.32
CA MET A 1 9.28 19.09 38.80
C MET A 1 8.05 19.38 37.95
N ALA A 2 7.25 20.43 38.19
CA ALA A 2 6.07 20.73 37.35
C ALA A 2 6.42 21.34 35.98
N GLN A 3 7.43 22.24 35.93
CA GLN A 3 7.84 22.91 34.69
C GLN A 3 8.47 21.98 33.64
N SER A 4 9.23 20.96 34.07
CA SER A 4 9.83 19.97 33.14
C SER A 4 8.78 19.07 32.50
N LYS A 5 7.74 18.67 33.24
CA LYS A 5 6.63 17.88 32.70
C LYS A 5 5.83 18.65 31.65
N THR A 6 5.59 19.95 31.87
CA THR A 6 4.92 20.80 30.90
C THR A 6 5.77 21.02 29.65
N ARG A 7 7.08 21.26 29.80
CA ARG A 7 8.01 21.39 28.68
C ARG A 7 8.08 20.12 27.82
N ALA A 8 8.25 18.95 28.44
CA ALA A 8 8.26 17.67 27.73
C ALA A 8 6.95 17.38 26.99
N LYS A 9 5.80 17.75 27.59
CA LYS A 9 4.48 17.59 26.96
C LYS A 9 4.29 18.49 25.75
N VAL A 10 4.78 19.73 25.82
CA VAL A 10 4.78 20.67 24.69
C VAL A 10 5.72 20.18 23.59
N MET A 11 6.89 19.64 23.93
CA MET A 11 7.82 19.10 22.91
C MET A 11 7.25 17.87 22.21
N ASN A 12 6.69 16.90 22.95
CA ASN A 12 5.99 15.77 22.34
C ASN A 12 4.83 16.20 21.43
N MET A 13 4.13 17.29 21.79
CA MET A 13 3.10 17.87 20.94
C MET A 13 3.69 18.47 19.67
N VAL A 14 4.80 19.23 19.76
CA VAL A 14 5.48 19.83 18.60
C VAL A 14 6.03 18.76 17.65
N TYR A 15 6.64 17.70 18.17
CA TYR A 15 7.10 16.55 17.37
C TYR A 15 5.92 15.85 16.67
N GLY A 16 4.83 15.59 17.39
CA GLY A 16 3.64 14.97 16.80
C GLY A 16 2.96 15.83 15.74
N LEU A 17 2.91 17.16 15.94
CA LEU A 17 2.29 18.09 15.02
C LEU A 17 3.16 18.31 13.77
N GLY A 18 4.49 18.39 13.93
CA GLY A 18 5.44 18.41 12.81
C GLY A 18 5.32 17.17 11.91
N ALA A 19 5.34 15.98 12.52
CA ALA A 19 5.18 14.72 11.81
C ALA A 19 3.85 14.63 11.05
N ALA A 20 2.75 15.13 11.64
CA ALA A 20 1.44 15.15 10.99
C ALA A 20 1.44 16.01 9.71
N VAL A 21 2.09 17.18 9.73
CA VAL A 21 2.20 18.06 8.55
C VAL A 21 3.03 17.41 7.44
N VAL A 22 4.10 16.71 7.79
CA VAL A 22 4.93 15.95 6.83
C VAL A 22 4.15 14.81 6.18
N ILE A 23 3.40 14.04 6.97
CA ILE A 23 2.57 12.93 6.47
C ILE A 23 1.49 13.45 5.51
N LEU A 24 0.87 14.59 5.82
CA LEU A 24 -0.09 15.23 4.92
C LEU A 24 0.55 15.70 3.60
N GLY A 25 1.75 16.27 3.66
CA GLY A 25 2.51 16.65 2.47
C GLY A 25 2.88 15.44 1.59
N ALA A 26 3.33 14.35 2.19
CA ALA A 26 3.60 13.10 1.49
C ALA A 26 2.32 12.50 0.86
N LEU A 27 1.20 12.53 1.57
CA LEU A 27 -0.09 12.07 1.08
C LEU A 27 -0.54 12.83 -0.17
N PHE A 28 -0.48 14.18 -0.15
CA PHE A 28 -0.84 15.01 -1.30
C PHE A 28 0.06 14.73 -2.51
N LYS A 29 1.36 14.49 -2.26
CA LYS A 29 2.31 14.13 -3.33
C LYS A 29 1.98 12.78 -3.97
N ILE A 30 1.62 11.76 -3.17
CA ILE A 30 1.27 10.42 -3.66
C ILE A 30 -0.08 10.41 -4.40
N MET A 31 -1.06 11.16 -3.89
CA MET A 31 -2.40 11.24 -4.48
C MET A 31 -2.48 12.17 -5.71
N HIS A 32 -1.37 12.83 -6.09
CA HIS A 32 -1.27 13.76 -7.21
C HIS A 32 -2.31 14.90 -7.13
N TRP A 33 -2.66 15.32 -5.92
CA TRP A 33 -3.58 16.43 -5.71
C TRP A 33 -2.91 17.76 -6.10
N PRO A 34 -3.71 18.75 -6.55
CA PRO A 34 -3.17 20.08 -6.82
C PRO A 34 -2.49 20.62 -5.55
N PHE A 35 -1.37 21.32 -5.74
CA PHE A 35 -0.49 21.83 -4.68
C PHE A 35 0.32 20.78 -3.90
N GLY A 36 0.44 19.54 -4.40
CA GLY A 36 1.17 18.48 -3.69
C GLY A 36 2.67 18.72 -3.52
N ASN A 37 3.31 19.48 -4.42
CA ASN A 37 4.71 19.88 -4.25
C ASN A 37 4.86 20.97 -3.18
N GLU A 38 4.03 22.01 -3.20
CA GLU A 38 4.05 23.08 -2.22
C GLU A 38 3.79 22.56 -0.80
N MET A 39 2.82 21.64 -0.65
CA MET A 39 2.50 21.04 0.64
C MET A 39 3.62 20.12 1.16
N LEU A 40 4.29 19.37 0.27
CA LEU A 40 5.45 18.55 0.66
C LEU A 40 6.63 19.40 1.12
N ILE A 41 6.92 20.49 0.40
CA ILE A 41 7.99 21.43 0.76
C ILE A 41 7.71 22.05 2.13
N LEU A 42 6.48 22.49 2.39
CA LEU A 42 6.06 23.01 3.70
C LEU A 42 6.24 21.98 4.82
N GLY A 43 5.88 20.72 4.57
CA GLY A 43 6.10 19.63 5.53
C GLY A 43 7.58 19.43 5.85
N LEU A 44 8.43 19.32 4.83
CA LEU A 44 9.87 19.13 5.01
C LEU A 44 10.55 20.33 5.69
N CYS A 45 10.13 21.56 5.39
CA CYS A 45 10.61 22.76 6.09
C CYS A 45 10.20 22.75 7.58
N THR A 46 8.98 22.30 7.88
CA THR A 46 8.51 22.15 9.27
C THR A 46 9.35 21.12 10.02
N GLU A 47 9.66 19.99 9.39
CA GLU A 47 10.50 18.93 9.97
C GLU A 47 11.92 19.40 10.25
N ALA A 48 12.52 20.15 9.31
CA ALA A 48 13.85 20.72 9.50
C ALA A 48 13.93 21.66 10.72
N LEU A 49 12.89 22.46 10.95
CA LEU A 49 12.81 23.35 12.12
C LEU A 49 12.67 22.55 13.42
N VAL A 50 11.81 21.53 13.44
CA VAL A 50 11.58 20.68 14.61
C VAL A 50 12.87 19.93 15.01
N PHE A 51 13.59 19.36 14.04
CA PHE A 51 14.88 18.70 14.30
C PHE A 51 15.95 19.67 14.80
N THR A 52 15.99 20.88 14.26
CA THR A 52 16.95 21.90 14.71
C THR A 52 16.72 22.28 16.17
N VAL A 53 15.46 22.42 16.59
CA VAL A 53 15.11 22.70 17.99
C VAL A 53 15.41 21.49 18.88
N SER A 54 15.16 20.26 18.40
CA SER A 54 15.45 19.01 19.11
C SER A 54 16.92 18.84 19.46
N ALA A 55 17.83 19.28 18.58
CA ALA A 55 19.27 19.15 18.79
C ALA A 55 19.80 19.93 20.00
N PHE A 56 19.08 20.94 20.49
CA PHE A 56 19.43 21.71 21.68
C PHE A 56 18.81 21.15 22.97
N GLU A 57 18.12 20.02 22.91
CA GLU A 57 17.54 19.37 24.07
C GLU A 57 18.57 18.43 24.74
N PRO A 58 18.79 18.55 26.07
CA PRO A 58 19.64 17.59 26.77
C PRO A 58 19.03 16.19 26.66
N VAL A 59 19.87 15.21 26.37
CA VAL A 59 19.50 13.78 26.35
C VAL A 59 19.03 13.43 27.76
N ASP A 60 17.75 13.08 27.92
CA ASP A 60 17.24 12.60 29.20
C ASP A 60 18.05 11.35 29.60
N GLU A 61 18.76 11.44 30.73
CA GLU A 61 19.39 10.28 31.36
C GLU A 61 18.27 9.27 31.64
N GLY A 62 18.32 8.14 30.94
CA GLY A 62 17.31 7.09 31.03
C GLY A 62 17.08 6.63 32.47
N TYR A 63 15.91 6.03 32.71
CA TYR A 63 15.55 5.48 34.01
C TYR A 63 16.67 4.58 34.56
N ASP A 64 17.14 4.87 35.77
CA ASP A 64 18.25 4.14 36.37
C ASP A 64 17.79 2.75 36.83
N TRP A 65 17.86 1.78 35.91
CA TRP A 65 17.48 0.39 36.13
C TRP A 65 18.35 -0.31 37.20
N SER A 66 19.44 0.32 37.65
CA SER A 66 20.29 -0.17 38.74
C SER A 66 19.58 -0.25 40.09
N LEU A 67 18.53 0.55 40.31
CA LEU A 67 17.71 0.47 41.53
C LEU A 67 16.87 -0.81 41.61
N VAL A 68 16.55 -1.43 40.48
CA VAL A 68 15.68 -2.63 40.41
C VAL A 68 16.50 -3.89 40.16
N TYR A 69 17.63 -3.79 39.46
CA TYR A 69 18.57 -4.88 39.21
C TYR A 69 20.01 -4.44 39.52
N PRO A 70 20.45 -4.53 40.78
CA PRO A 70 21.79 -4.08 41.20
C PRO A 70 22.94 -4.86 40.55
N GLU A 71 22.67 -6.06 40.04
CA GLU A 71 23.62 -6.88 39.28
C GLU A 71 24.13 -6.21 37.98
N LEU A 72 23.35 -5.28 37.39
CA LEU A 72 23.78 -4.50 36.22
C LEU A 72 24.63 -3.27 36.59
N ALA A 73 24.50 -2.78 37.83
CA ALA A 73 25.23 -1.61 38.32
C ALA A 73 26.73 -1.88 38.47
N GLN A 74 27.08 -3.10 38.86
CA GLN A 74 28.48 -3.51 39.07
C GLN A 74 29.25 -3.65 37.75
N GLY A 75 28.57 -3.93 36.63
CA GLY A 75 29.17 -3.99 35.30
C GLY A 75 29.27 -2.64 34.59
N SER A 76 28.35 -1.71 34.87
CA SER A 76 28.30 -0.39 34.22
C SER A 76 29.12 0.70 34.92
N ALA A 77 29.67 0.44 36.12
CA ALA A 77 30.58 1.35 36.81
C ALA A 77 31.91 1.61 36.07
N ALA A 78 32.19 0.91 34.95
CA ALA A 78 33.42 1.03 34.19
C ALA A 78 33.37 2.03 33.01
N ILE A 79 32.20 2.57 32.60
CA ILE A 79 32.13 3.35 31.35
C ILE A 79 31.69 4.81 31.52
N THR A 80 31.04 5.22 32.61
CA THR A 80 30.57 6.62 32.72
C THR A 80 30.73 7.23 34.10
N SER A 81 31.90 7.83 34.35
CA SER A 81 32.00 9.04 35.18
C SER A 81 33.34 9.75 34.94
N PRO A 82 33.34 10.99 34.41
CA PRO A 82 34.54 11.80 34.32
C PRO A 82 34.75 12.49 35.67
N ARG A 83 35.46 11.84 36.60
CA ARG A 83 35.90 12.51 37.84
C ARG A 83 37.41 12.66 37.84
N LYS A 84 37.81 13.84 37.38
CA LYS A 84 39.05 14.59 37.67
C LYS A 84 39.75 14.05 38.94
N LYS A 85 40.93 13.42 38.78
CA LYS A 85 41.89 13.24 39.87
C LYS A 85 43.30 13.19 39.31
N GLU A 86 44.16 14.02 39.92
CA GLU A 86 45.58 14.20 39.61
C GLU A 86 46.34 12.90 39.45
N VAL A 87 47.21 12.89 38.44
CA VAL A 87 48.17 11.84 38.15
C VAL A 87 49.41 12.10 39.00
N VAL A 88 49.64 11.27 40.01
CA VAL A 88 50.99 10.99 40.53
C VAL A 88 51.35 9.60 40.05
N ILE A 89 52.43 9.52 39.27
CA ILE A 89 52.92 8.31 38.62
C ILE A 89 53.79 7.56 39.63
N GLU A 90 53.37 6.38 40.08
CA GLU A 90 54.29 5.33 40.51
C GLU A 90 54.03 4.06 39.70
N GLU A 91 55.13 3.48 39.23
CA GLU A 91 55.18 2.34 38.32
C GLU A 91 54.56 1.08 38.95
N THR A 92 53.48 0.57 38.36
CA THR A 92 53.01 -0.80 38.63
C THR A 92 53.04 -1.63 37.36
N LYS A 93 54.15 -2.34 37.14
CA LYS A 93 54.26 -3.48 36.20
C LYS A 93 53.31 -4.64 36.53
N ASP A 94 52.53 -4.55 37.61
CA ASP A 94 51.67 -5.62 38.13
C ASP A 94 50.21 -5.58 37.64
N ALA A 95 49.78 -4.53 36.92
CA ALA A 95 48.38 -4.41 36.48
C ALA A 95 48.01 -5.36 35.33
N GLN A 96 48.93 -5.62 34.38
CA GLN A 96 48.69 -6.54 33.25
C GLN A 96 48.70 -8.00 33.69
N GLY A 97 49.53 -8.38 34.67
CA GLY A 97 49.57 -9.73 35.24
C GLY A 97 48.29 -10.06 36.03
N MET A 98 47.73 -9.09 36.77
CA MET A 98 46.47 -9.28 37.49
C MET A 98 45.25 -9.33 36.56
N LEU A 99 45.20 -8.54 35.49
CA LEU A 99 44.12 -8.60 34.51
C LEU A 99 44.14 -9.93 33.73
N SER A 100 45.31 -10.39 33.32
CA SER A 100 45.45 -11.69 32.63
C SER A 100 45.07 -12.84 33.56
N LYS A 101 45.52 -12.82 34.83
CA LYS A 101 45.10 -13.82 35.83
C LYS A 101 43.60 -13.79 36.09
N LYS A 102 43.01 -12.60 36.22
CA LYS A 102 41.57 -12.45 36.50
C LYS A 102 40.70 -12.85 35.31
N LEU A 103 41.20 -12.68 34.09
CA LEU A 103 40.58 -13.17 32.87
C LEU A 103 40.68 -14.71 32.78
N ASP A 104 41.86 -15.28 33.08
CA ASP A 104 42.08 -16.74 33.13
C ASP A 104 41.23 -17.40 34.22
N ASP A 105 41.16 -16.78 35.40
CA ASP A 105 40.32 -17.23 36.51
C ASP A 105 38.83 -17.09 36.16
N MET A 106 38.40 -16.04 35.45
CA MET A 106 37.02 -15.93 34.93
C MET A 106 36.69 -16.98 33.87
N LEU A 107 37.61 -17.24 32.93
CA LEU A 107 37.46 -18.28 31.91
C LEU A 107 37.39 -19.68 32.54
N ARG A 108 38.14 -19.90 33.63
CA ARG A 108 38.17 -21.15 34.39
C ARG A 108 36.94 -21.31 35.30
N ASP A 109 36.49 -20.26 35.98
CA ASP A 109 35.29 -20.27 36.85
C ASP A 109 34.00 -20.40 36.04
N ALA A 110 33.91 -19.76 34.87
CA ALA A 110 32.77 -19.89 33.97
C ALA A 110 32.68 -21.27 33.30
N LYS A 111 33.62 -22.19 33.59
CA LYS A 111 33.77 -23.51 32.95
C LYS A 111 33.60 -23.40 31.43
N VAL A 112 34.31 -22.47 30.80
CA VAL A 112 34.39 -22.43 29.34
C VAL A 112 35.30 -23.58 28.91
N ASP A 113 34.75 -24.78 29.01
CA ASP A 113 35.40 -26.01 28.58
C ASP A 113 35.48 -25.99 27.04
N ALA A 114 36.50 -26.62 26.47
CA ALA A 114 36.64 -26.76 25.02
C ALA A 114 35.37 -27.36 24.38
N ALA A 115 34.64 -28.19 25.14
CA ALA A 115 33.34 -28.74 24.78
C ALA A 115 32.23 -27.67 24.60
N LEU A 116 32.21 -26.61 25.41
CA LEU A 116 31.23 -25.51 25.30
C LEU A 116 31.55 -24.58 24.13
N MET A 117 32.83 -24.34 23.87
CA MET A 117 33.25 -23.59 22.68
C MET A 117 32.93 -24.36 21.39
N THR A 118 33.10 -25.69 21.42
CA THR A 118 32.74 -26.56 20.30
C THR A 118 31.22 -26.62 20.12
N SER A 119 30.44 -26.78 21.20
CA SER A 119 28.98 -26.82 21.11
C SER A 119 28.38 -25.48 20.68
N LEU A 120 28.99 -24.35 21.08
CA LEU A 120 28.62 -23.03 20.56
C LEU A 120 28.92 -22.93 19.06
N GLY A 121 30.10 -23.38 18.63
CA GLY A 121 30.46 -23.46 17.21
C GLY A 121 29.48 -24.32 16.40
N ASP A 122 29.09 -25.46 16.94
CA ASP A 122 28.10 -26.36 16.31
C ASP A 122 26.70 -25.73 16.32
N SER A 123 26.32 -25.01 17.37
CA SER A 123 25.05 -24.28 17.43
C SER A 123 24.96 -23.15 16.39
N ILE A 124 26.06 -22.41 16.19
CA ILE A 124 26.16 -21.35 15.19
C ILE A 124 26.11 -21.95 13.78
N ARG A 125 26.83 -23.05 13.53
CA ARG A 125 26.78 -23.77 12.24
C ARG A 125 25.39 -24.34 11.96
N ASN A 126 24.73 -24.93 12.96
CA ASN A 126 23.38 -25.44 12.82
C ASN A 126 22.37 -24.30 12.57
N PHE A 127 22.54 -23.15 13.24
CA PHE A 127 21.71 -21.97 13.00
C PHE A 127 21.92 -21.40 11.60
N GLU A 128 23.17 -21.32 11.12
CA GLU A 128 23.49 -20.92 9.75
C GLU A 128 22.82 -21.85 8.72
N GLY A 129 22.87 -23.16 8.95
CA GLY A 129 22.19 -24.16 8.11
C GLY A 129 20.67 -23.99 8.10
N ALA A 130 20.06 -23.79 9.27
CA ALA A 130 18.62 -23.54 9.39
C ALA A 130 18.20 -22.22 8.72
N ALA A 131 18.97 -21.14 8.91
CA ALA A 131 18.72 -19.84 8.29
C ALA A 131 18.85 -19.90 6.76
N LYS A 132 19.85 -20.63 6.23
CA LYS A 132 20.00 -20.88 4.79
C LYS A 132 18.84 -21.70 4.20
N GLY A 133 18.21 -22.58 4.98
CA GLY A 133 17.01 -23.30 4.56
C GLY A 133 15.73 -22.46 4.56
N ILE A 134 15.68 -21.37 5.34
CA ILE A 134 14.52 -20.47 5.39
C ILE A 134 14.46 -19.57 4.15
N ALA A 135 15.59 -19.08 3.64
CA ALA A 135 15.65 -18.19 2.47
C ALA A 135 14.89 -18.73 1.24
N PRO A 136 15.15 -19.97 0.75
CA PRO A 136 14.40 -20.52 -0.38
C PRO A 136 12.93 -20.80 -0.04
N THR A 137 12.59 -21.04 1.24
CA THR A 137 11.20 -21.23 1.68
C THR A 137 10.41 -19.92 1.59
N VAL A 138 11.02 -18.77 1.88
CA VAL A 138 10.38 -17.45 1.77
C VAL A 138 10.06 -17.11 0.30
N ASP A 139 11.01 -17.33 -0.62
CA ASP A 139 10.78 -17.13 -2.06
C ASP A 139 9.73 -18.11 -2.63
N ALA A 140 9.73 -19.36 -2.16
CA ALA A 140 8.70 -20.33 -2.51
C ALA A 140 7.31 -19.92 -2.00
N MET A 141 7.21 -19.38 -0.79
CA MET A 141 5.94 -18.87 -0.25
C MET A 141 5.44 -17.63 -1.01
N ALA A 142 6.34 -16.72 -1.39
CA ALA A 142 6.00 -15.56 -2.20
C ALA A 142 5.50 -15.97 -3.60
N SER A 143 6.17 -16.93 -4.24
CA SER A 143 5.75 -17.45 -5.54
C SER A 143 4.44 -18.22 -5.48
N GLN A 144 4.20 -19.01 -4.42
CA GLN A 144 2.92 -19.69 -4.19
C GLN A 144 1.77 -18.69 -3.95
N LYS A 145 2.00 -17.63 -3.19
CA LYS A 145 1.02 -16.56 -2.99
C LYS A 145 0.68 -15.88 -4.31
N LYS A 146 1.71 -15.54 -5.10
CA LYS A 146 1.53 -14.94 -6.42
C LYS A 146 0.75 -15.87 -7.35
N TYR A 147 1.09 -17.16 -7.39
CA TYR A 147 0.37 -18.15 -8.18
C TYR A 147 -1.11 -18.26 -7.77
N SER A 148 -1.40 -18.28 -6.47
CA SER A 148 -2.79 -18.28 -5.97
C SER A 148 -3.55 -17.00 -6.36
N GLN A 149 -2.89 -15.83 -6.33
CA GLN A 149 -3.48 -14.58 -6.80
C GLN A 149 -3.75 -14.60 -8.31
N GLU A 150 -2.79 -15.07 -9.11
CA GLU A 150 -2.96 -15.21 -10.57
C GLU A 150 -4.09 -16.19 -10.92
N LEU A 151 -4.22 -17.31 -10.21
CA LEU A 151 -5.34 -18.23 -10.38
C LEU A 151 -6.69 -17.59 -10.05
N THR A 152 -6.75 -16.78 -8.99
CA THR A 152 -7.97 -16.06 -8.61
C THR A 152 -8.35 -15.02 -9.67
N THR A 153 -7.36 -14.29 -10.18
CA THR A 153 -7.54 -13.33 -11.28
C THR A 153 -8.00 -14.04 -12.55
N ALA A 154 -7.38 -15.17 -12.90
CA ALA A 154 -7.77 -15.98 -14.06
C ALA A 154 -9.20 -16.51 -13.94
N ALA A 155 -9.62 -16.97 -12.75
CA ALA A 155 -10.99 -17.41 -12.51
C ALA A 155 -11.99 -16.27 -12.73
N THR A 156 -11.69 -15.06 -12.24
CA THR A 156 -12.52 -13.86 -12.41
C THR A 156 -12.62 -13.46 -13.90
N GLN A 157 -11.51 -13.54 -14.62
CA GLN A 157 -11.47 -13.27 -16.07
C GLN A 157 -12.28 -14.31 -16.86
N MET A 158 -12.22 -15.59 -16.48
CA MET A 158 -13.04 -16.65 -17.10
C MET A 158 -14.53 -16.45 -16.84
N GLU A 159 -14.93 -16.03 -15.62
CA GLU A 159 -16.31 -15.68 -15.31
C GLU A 159 -16.79 -14.50 -16.18
N THR A 160 -15.95 -13.47 -16.32
CA THR A 160 -16.22 -12.33 -17.20
C THR A 160 -16.38 -12.76 -18.65
N LEU A 161 -15.53 -13.66 -19.14
CA LEU A 161 -15.62 -14.23 -20.49
C LEU A 161 -16.94 -14.98 -20.71
N ASN A 162 -17.37 -15.77 -19.74
CA ASN A 162 -18.64 -16.50 -19.81
C ASN A 162 -19.82 -15.51 -19.85
N SER A 163 -19.78 -14.47 -19.01
CA SER A 163 -20.79 -13.40 -19.00
C SER A 163 -20.84 -12.66 -20.35
N ILE A 164 -19.70 -12.28 -20.92
CA ILE A 164 -19.64 -11.65 -22.25
C ILE A 164 -20.22 -12.58 -23.31
N TYR A 165 -19.90 -13.88 -23.27
CA TYR A 165 -20.43 -14.84 -24.22
C TYR A 165 -21.96 -14.95 -24.13
N LYS A 166 -22.50 -14.96 -22.90
CA LYS A 166 -23.94 -14.94 -22.66
C LYS A 166 -24.59 -13.68 -23.22
N VAL A 167 -24.03 -12.51 -22.93
CA VAL A 167 -24.51 -11.22 -23.46
C VAL A 167 -24.42 -11.17 -24.99
N GLN A 168 -23.37 -11.72 -25.59
CA GLN A 168 -23.21 -11.77 -27.04
C GLN A 168 -24.27 -12.64 -27.70
N VAL A 169 -24.58 -13.81 -27.13
CA VAL A 169 -25.65 -14.69 -27.60
C VAL A 169 -27.00 -14.00 -27.46
N GLU A 170 -27.28 -13.40 -26.31
CA GLU A 170 -28.53 -12.67 -26.06
C GLU A 170 -28.68 -11.48 -27.02
N SER A 171 -27.62 -10.73 -27.26
CA SER A 171 -27.60 -9.62 -28.22
C SER A 171 -27.82 -10.10 -29.65
N ALA A 172 -27.23 -11.23 -30.04
CA ALA A 172 -27.44 -11.81 -31.37
C ALA A 172 -28.90 -12.26 -31.56
N SER A 173 -29.48 -12.92 -30.55
CA SER A 173 -30.91 -13.28 -30.54
C SER A 173 -31.81 -12.04 -30.61
N ARG A 174 -31.51 -11.00 -29.82
CA ARG A 174 -32.27 -9.75 -29.83
C ARG A 174 -32.16 -9.03 -31.17
N GLN A 175 -30.98 -9.03 -31.79
CA GLN A 175 -30.78 -8.45 -33.12
C GLN A 175 -31.57 -9.21 -34.19
N ALA A 176 -31.62 -10.54 -34.11
CA ALA A 176 -32.43 -11.35 -35.02
C ALA A 176 -33.93 -11.02 -34.90
N GLU A 177 -34.44 -10.88 -33.67
CA GLU A 177 -35.83 -10.46 -33.43
C GLU A 177 -36.11 -9.03 -33.95
N ILE A 178 -35.18 -8.09 -33.75
CA ILE A 178 -35.30 -6.73 -34.31
C ILE A 178 -35.36 -6.80 -35.85
N ASN A 179 -34.48 -7.56 -36.49
CA ASN A 179 -34.46 -7.69 -37.95
C ASN A 179 -35.79 -8.28 -38.47
N LYS A 180 -36.33 -9.27 -37.77
CA LYS A 180 -37.64 -9.86 -38.09
C LYS A 180 -38.76 -8.84 -37.94
N ALA A 181 -38.80 -8.10 -36.84
CA ALA A 181 -39.79 -7.05 -36.60
C ALA A 181 -39.72 -5.92 -37.65
N VAL A 182 -38.51 -5.53 -38.06
CA VAL A 182 -38.30 -4.54 -39.12
C VAL A 182 -38.83 -5.05 -40.46
N ALA A 183 -38.54 -6.30 -40.82
CA ALA A 183 -39.05 -6.90 -42.07
C ALA A 183 -40.59 -6.99 -42.07
N GLU A 184 -41.20 -7.38 -40.95
CA GLU A 184 -42.65 -7.44 -40.80
C GLU A 184 -43.30 -6.05 -40.90
N ASN A 185 -42.73 -5.05 -40.22
CA ASN A 185 -43.22 -3.67 -40.28
C ASN A 185 -43.04 -3.05 -41.67
N ALA A 186 -41.94 -3.34 -42.37
CA ALA A 186 -41.76 -2.92 -43.76
C ALA A 186 -42.83 -3.53 -44.68
N GLY A 187 -43.20 -4.80 -44.44
CA GLY A 187 -44.31 -5.45 -45.15
C GLY A 187 -45.66 -4.78 -44.89
N LYS A 188 -45.98 -4.48 -43.62
CA LYS A 188 -47.21 -3.75 -43.25
C LYS A 188 -47.24 -2.35 -43.84
N LEU A 189 -46.14 -1.62 -43.76
CA LEU A 189 -46.01 -0.29 -44.35
C LEU A 189 -46.25 -0.33 -45.86
N LYS A 190 -45.68 -1.32 -46.56
CA LYS A 190 -45.93 -1.52 -47.98
C LYS A 190 -47.42 -1.74 -48.26
N ALA A 191 -48.10 -2.59 -47.49
CA ALA A 191 -49.52 -2.83 -47.66
C ALA A 191 -50.37 -1.56 -47.45
N GLU A 192 -50.05 -0.75 -46.44
CA GLU A 192 -50.70 0.55 -46.20
C GLU A 192 -50.45 1.55 -47.34
N MET A 193 -49.23 1.60 -47.87
CA MET A 193 -48.89 2.46 -49.03
C MET A 193 -49.61 2.02 -50.31
N ASP A 194 -49.72 0.70 -50.55
CA ASP A 194 -50.46 0.16 -51.69
C ASP A 194 -51.96 0.50 -51.56
N SER A 195 -52.54 0.37 -50.36
CA SER A 195 -53.93 0.78 -50.05
C SER A 195 -54.16 2.28 -50.24
N LEU A 196 -53.26 3.13 -49.74
CA LEU A 196 -53.31 4.57 -49.93
C LEU A 196 -53.28 4.93 -51.42
N THR A 197 -52.42 4.27 -52.19
CA THR A 197 -52.31 4.47 -53.65
C THR A 197 -53.61 4.07 -54.36
N GLN A 198 -54.21 2.93 -54.00
CA GLN A 198 -55.51 2.52 -54.54
C GLN A 198 -56.62 3.52 -54.20
N ASN A 199 -56.65 4.03 -52.98
CA ASN A 199 -57.62 5.03 -52.56
C ASN A 199 -57.45 6.35 -53.33
N LEU A 200 -56.22 6.82 -53.53
CA LEU A 200 -55.93 8.01 -54.35
C LEU A 200 -56.30 7.79 -55.82
N ALA A 201 -56.05 6.61 -56.38
CA ALA A 201 -56.43 6.26 -57.74
C ALA A 201 -57.96 6.24 -57.90
N SER A 202 -58.68 5.66 -56.94
CA SER A 202 -60.15 5.65 -56.89
C SER A 202 -60.70 7.08 -56.83
N LEU A 203 -60.13 7.92 -55.96
CA LEU A 203 -60.53 9.32 -55.80
C LEU A 203 -60.31 10.12 -57.10
N ASN A 204 -59.14 9.99 -57.73
CA ASN A 204 -58.87 10.59 -59.03
C ASN A 204 -59.81 10.07 -60.13
N GLY A 205 -60.19 8.79 -60.08
CA GLY A 205 -61.18 8.21 -61.00
C GLY A 205 -62.56 8.83 -60.84
N VAL A 206 -63.03 9.04 -59.61
CA VAL A 206 -64.32 9.71 -59.32
C VAL A 206 -64.28 11.18 -59.75
N TYR A 207 -63.19 11.90 -59.48
CA TYR A 207 -63.03 13.28 -59.94
C TYR A 207 -62.96 13.39 -61.47
N GLY A 208 -62.27 12.46 -62.14
CA GLY A 208 -62.22 12.39 -63.60
C GLY A 208 -63.58 12.07 -64.21
N GLY A 209 -64.33 11.15 -63.60
CA GLY A 209 -65.71 10.83 -63.99
C GLY A 209 -66.65 12.02 -63.82
N MET A 210 -66.52 12.76 -62.72
CA MET A 210 -67.32 13.96 -62.43
C MET A 210 -66.99 15.12 -63.38
N LEU A 211 -65.71 15.36 -63.69
CA LEU A 211 -65.28 16.34 -64.70
C LEU A 211 -65.75 15.97 -66.10
N THR A 212 -65.74 14.68 -66.46
CA THR A 212 -66.21 14.20 -67.77
C THR A 212 -67.72 14.34 -67.88
N ALA A 213 -68.46 14.02 -66.82
CA ALA A 213 -69.92 14.21 -66.76
C ALA A 213 -70.30 15.70 -66.82
N MET A 214 -69.57 16.57 -66.11
CA MET A 214 -69.82 18.02 -66.09
C MET A 214 -69.48 18.71 -67.43
N HIS A 215 -68.47 18.23 -68.16
CA HIS A 215 -68.18 18.71 -69.53
C HIS A 215 -69.07 18.07 -70.60
N GLY A 216 -69.48 16.81 -70.43
CA GLY A 216 -70.37 16.09 -71.34
C GLY A 216 -71.79 16.65 -71.37
N GLN A 217 -72.31 17.11 -70.22
CA GLN A 217 -73.62 17.78 -70.12
C GLN A 217 -73.67 19.16 -70.80
N ARG A 218 -72.53 19.76 -71.13
CA ARG A 218 -72.46 21.08 -71.78
C ARG A 218 -72.47 21.00 -73.32
N ARG A 219 -72.55 19.80 -73.89
CA ARG A 219 -72.53 19.52 -75.34
C ARG A 219 -73.78 18.77 -75.85
N ALA A 220 -74.82 18.65 -75.04
CA ALA A 220 -76.14 18.18 -75.45
C ALA A 220 -77.14 19.34 -75.49
#